data_AF-A0A3D8J8T6-F1
#
_entry.id   AF-A0A3D8J8T6-F1
#
_cell.length_a   1.000
_cell.length_b   1.000
_cell.length_c   1.000
_cell.angle_alpha   90.00
_cell.angle_beta   90.00
_cell.angle_gamma   90.00
#
_symmetry.space_group_name_H-M   'P 1'
#
loop_
_entity.id
_entity.type
_entity.pdbx_description
1 polymer ?
#
loop_
_entity_poly.entity_id
_entity_poly.type
_entity_poly.pdbx_seq_one_letter_code
_entity_poly.pdbx_strand_id
1 'polypeptide(L)'
;MSYHQPQVSCIIPIYNVQDYLKDCIESCIQQTYKNLEIILVNDGSTDNSLEIAKQYLKYPQVTLIDLKKNFGVSIARNCGIDFVLNKEKLITEAMGGGASPYRFYLS
;
A
#
# COMPACT_ATOMS: atom_id res chain seq x y z
N MET A 1 8.50 -32.31 -7.23
CA MET A 1 7.30 -31.50 -6.92
C MET A 1 7.67 -30.04 -6.96
N SER A 2 7.03 -29.26 -7.82
CA SER A 2 7.12 -27.80 -7.80
C SER A 2 6.23 -27.29 -6.65
N TYR A 3 6.84 -26.71 -5.62
CA TYR A 3 6.10 -26.05 -4.54
C TYR A 3 5.56 -24.72 -5.06
N HIS A 4 4.23 -24.62 -5.18
CA HIS A 4 3.58 -23.34 -5.44
C HIS A 4 3.79 -22.42 -4.24
N GLN A 5 4.45 -21.29 -4.44
CA GLN A 5 4.61 -20.25 -3.43
C GLN A 5 3.40 -19.31 -3.54
N PRO A 6 2.42 -19.36 -2.61
CA PRO A 6 1.26 -18.48 -2.68
C PRO A 6 1.68 -17.01 -2.60
N GLN A 7 1.00 -16.11 -3.30
CA GLN A 7 1.26 -14.69 -3.11
C GLN A 7 0.78 -14.26 -1.72
N VAL A 8 1.60 -13.50 -1.01
CA VAL A 8 1.26 -12.89 0.28
C VAL A 8 1.21 -11.38 0.09
N SER A 9 0.13 -10.74 0.50
CA SER A 9 0.01 -9.27 0.48
C SER A 9 0.02 -8.73 1.91
N CYS A 10 0.98 -7.86 2.21
CA CYS A 10 1.13 -7.18 3.49
C CYS A 10 0.50 -5.77 3.39
N ILE A 11 -0.61 -5.56 4.07
CA ILE A 11 -1.32 -4.27 4.09
C ILE A 11 -0.88 -3.48 5.33
N ILE A 12 -0.29 -2.31 5.11
CA ILE A 12 0.24 -1.43 6.15
C ILE A 12 -0.60 -0.14 6.17
N PRO A 13 -1.55 0.01 7.11
CA PRO A 13 -2.26 1.27 7.29
C PRO A 13 -1.35 2.32 7.94
N ILE A 14 -1.40 3.55 7.45
CA ILE A 14 -0.49 4.64 7.82
C ILE A 14 -1.33 5.85 8.20
N TYR A 15 -1.24 6.29 9.46
CA TYR A 15 -1.79 7.56 9.92
C TYR A 15 -0.91 8.17 11.02
N ASN A 16 -0.15 9.20 10.67
CA ASN A 16 0.72 9.93 11.59
C ASN A 16 1.72 9.04 12.36
N VAL A 17 2.49 8.25 11.62
CA VAL A 17 3.38 7.19 12.13
C VAL A 17 4.84 7.39 11.71
N GLN A 18 5.23 8.61 11.36
CA GLN A 18 6.52 8.92 10.73
C GLN A 18 7.75 8.35 11.48
N ASP A 19 7.67 8.26 12.81
CA ASP A 19 8.82 7.90 13.66
C ASP A 19 9.21 6.42 13.54
N TYR A 20 8.28 5.54 13.15
CA TYR A 20 8.49 4.10 13.03
C TYR A 20 8.12 3.52 11.66
N LEU A 21 7.56 4.33 10.77
CA LEU A 21 7.12 3.89 9.45
C LEU A 21 8.27 3.30 8.64
N LYS A 22 9.44 3.93 8.69
CA LYS A 22 10.65 3.50 7.97
C LYS A 22 11.03 2.07 8.36
N ASP A 23 11.17 1.82 9.65
CA ASP A 23 11.57 0.52 10.19
C ASP A 23 10.52 -0.56 9.89
N CYS A 24 9.24 -0.19 9.96
CA CYS A 24 8.14 -1.09 9.60
C CYS A 24 8.23 -1.54 8.13
N ILE A 25 8.37 -0.60 7.19
CA ILE A 25 8.44 -0.93 5.76
C ILE A 25 9.72 -1.72 5.45
N GLU A 26 10.87 -1.33 6.02
CA GLU A 26 12.13 -2.05 5.83
C GLU A 26 12.05 -3.49 6.33
N SER A 27 11.37 -3.73 7.47
CA SER A 27 11.16 -5.08 7.98
C SER A 27 10.38 -5.96 7.00
N CYS A 28 9.39 -5.41 6.29
CA CYS A 28 8.62 -6.13 5.28
C CYS A 28 9.43 -6.37 4.00
N ILE A 29 10.22 -5.40 3.56
CA ILE A 29 11.04 -5.52 2.34
C ILE A 29 12.16 -6.56 2.51
N GLN A 30 12.75 -6.64 3.71
CA GLN A 30 13.86 -7.55 4.01
C GLN A 30 13.42 -9.00 4.27
N GLN A 31 12.13 -9.32 4.13
CA GLN A 31 11.63 -10.68 4.33
C GLN A 31 12.29 -11.70 3.37
N THR A 32 12.52 -12.91 3.87
CA THR A 32 13.09 -14.00 3.08
C THR A 32 12.10 -14.54 2.05
N TYR A 33 10.79 -14.43 2.34
CA TYR A 33 9.71 -14.80 1.43
C TYR A 33 9.64 -13.87 0.22
N LYS A 34 9.74 -14.42 -1.00
CA LYS A 34 9.90 -13.62 -2.23
C LYS A 34 8.61 -13.30 -2.95
N ASN A 35 7.55 -14.11 -2.80
CA ASN A 35 6.26 -13.83 -3.41
C ASN A 35 5.41 -12.91 -2.52
N LEU A 36 5.98 -11.75 -2.17
CA LEU A 36 5.43 -10.77 -1.25
C LEU A 36 5.07 -9.49 -2.00
N GLU A 37 3.87 -8.98 -1.77
CA GLU A 37 3.40 -7.65 -2.15
C GLU A 37 3.21 -6.81 -0.89
N ILE A 38 3.56 -5.53 -0.94
CA ILE A 38 3.44 -4.59 0.17
C ILE A 38 2.53 -3.45 -0.26
N ILE A 39 1.44 -3.25 0.46
CA ILE A 39 0.43 -2.23 0.17
C ILE A 39 0.41 -1.24 1.32
N LEU A 40 0.97 -0.06 1.06
CA LEU A 40 0.95 1.06 1.97
C LEU A 40 -0.36 1.82 1.78
N VAL A 41 -1.12 2.04 2.84
CA VAL A 41 -2.38 2.81 2.78
C VAL A 41 -2.26 4.04 3.67
N ASN A 42 -1.94 5.19 3.07
CA ASN A 42 -1.92 6.47 3.77
C ASN A 42 -3.35 6.96 3.98
N ASP A 43 -3.78 7.01 5.24
CA ASP A 43 -5.11 7.42 5.66
C ASP A 43 -5.14 8.93 5.98
N GLY A 44 -4.68 9.74 5.03
CA GLY A 44 -4.65 11.20 5.16
C GLY A 44 -3.75 11.70 6.31
N SER A 45 -2.54 11.14 6.44
CA SER A 45 -1.55 11.64 7.40
C SER A 45 -1.23 13.12 7.17
N THR A 46 -1.01 13.85 8.26
CA THR A 46 -0.63 15.26 8.28
C THR A 46 0.83 15.49 8.66
N ASP A 47 1.55 14.41 8.99
CA ASP A 47 2.97 14.41 9.28
C ASP A 47 3.80 13.96 8.05
N ASN A 48 5.07 13.60 8.23
CA ASN A 48 5.93 13.17 7.12
C ASN A 48 5.67 11.74 6.61
N SER A 49 4.65 11.02 7.12
CA SER A 49 4.41 9.62 6.78
C SER A 49 4.19 9.39 5.28
N LEU A 50 3.45 10.28 4.61
CA LEU A 50 3.20 10.16 3.16
C LEU A 50 4.50 10.28 2.35
N GLU A 51 5.36 11.23 2.70
CA GLU A 51 6.63 11.44 2.02
C GLU A 51 7.60 10.28 2.27
N ILE A 52 7.62 9.73 3.48
CA ILE A 52 8.37 8.50 3.79
C ILE A 52 7.84 7.35 2.92
N ALA A 53 6.52 7.13 2.86
CA ALA A 53 5.93 6.04 2.08
C ALA A 53 6.28 6.15 0.57
N LYS A 54 6.26 7.36 0.00
CA LYS A 54 6.65 7.60 -1.40
C LYS A 54 8.09 7.19 -1.71
N GLN A 55 9.02 7.32 -0.76
CA GLN A 55 10.43 6.91 -0.96
C GLN A 55 10.57 5.40 -1.20
N TYR A 56 9.59 4.60 -0.79
CA TYR A 56 9.58 3.15 -0.98
C TYR A 56 8.91 2.71 -2.29
N LEU A 57 8.34 3.61 -3.09
CA LEU A 57 7.81 3.29 -4.43
C LEU A 57 8.91 2.86 -5.42
N LYS A 58 10.19 3.05 -5.07
CA LYS A 58 11.33 2.50 -5.82
C LYS A 58 11.40 0.98 -5.79
N TYR A 59 10.69 0.31 -4.87
CA TYR A 59 10.63 -1.14 -4.79
C TYR A 59 9.42 -1.65 -5.59
N PRO A 60 9.61 -2.56 -6.57
CA PRO A 60 8.54 -2.98 -7.47
C PRO A 60 7.41 -3.75 -6.77
N GLN A 61 7.68 -4.33 -5.59
CA GLN A 61 6.65 -4.99 -4.80
C GLN A 61 5.82 -4.04 -3.91
N VAL A 62 6.12 -2.73 -3.90
CA VAL A 62 5.44 -1.74 -3.05
C VAL A 62 4.43 -0.96 -3.87
N THR A 63 3.19 -0.90 -3.38
CA THR A 63 2.13 -0.03 -3.88
C THR A 63 1.69 0.93 -2.78
N LEU A 64 1.43 2.19 -3.12
CA LEU A 64 0.88 3.18 -2.19
C LEU A 64 -0.52 3.61 -2.62
N ILE A 65 -1.46 3.51 -1.69
CA ILE A 65 -2.82 4.05 -1.77
C ILE A 65 -2.87 5.27 -0.85
N ASP A 66 -3.16 6.44 -1.42
CA ASP A 66 -3.27 7.69 -0.67
C ASP A 66 -4.74 8.13 -0.59
N LEU A 67 -5.28 8.15 0.62
CA LEU A 67 -6.63 8.56 0.93
C LEU A 67 -6.68 10.07 1.18
N LYS A 68 -7.71 10.74 0.66
CA LYS A 68 -7.87 12.20 0.71
C LYS A 68 -7.92 12.80 2.13
N LYS A 69 -8.26 12.00 3.13
CA LYS A 69 -8.35 12.37 4.55
C LYS A 69 -8.35 11.10 5.40
N ASN A 70 -8.27 11.26 6.71
CA ASN A 70 -8.44 10.16 7.64
C ASN A 70 -9.89 9.66 7.66
N PHE A 71 -10.04 8.37 7.35
CA PHE A 71 -11.28 7.60 7.42
C PHE A 71 -11.24 6.52 8.52
N GLY A 72 -10.08 6.30 9.13
CA GLY A 72 -9.86 5.35 10.21
C GLY A 72 -9.24 4.05 9.71
N VAL A 73 -8.49 3.38 10.60
CA VAL A 73 -7.71 2.17 10.32
C VAL A 73 -8.52 1.02 9.69
N SER A 74 -9.81 0.89 10.01
CA SER A 74 -10.67 -0.13 9.41
C SER A 74 -10.93 0.14 7.93
N ILE A 75 -11.17 1.41 7.56
CA ILE A 75 -11.35 1.79 6.16
C ILE A 75 -10.03 1.63 5.41
N ALA A 76 -8.92 2.10 5.98
CA ALA A 76 -7.59 1.93 5.37
C ALA A 76 -7.26 0.46 5.08
N ARG A 77 -7.51 -0.46 6.03
CA ARG A 77 -7.32 -1.90 5.81
C ARG A 77 -8.25 -2.45 4.74
N ASN A 78 -9.54 -2.09 4.78
CA ASN A 78 -10.50 -2.57 3.79
C ASN A 78 -10.16 -2.07 2.38
N CYS A 79 -9.65 -0.85 2.24
CA CYS A 79 -9.13 -0.34 0.96
C CYS A 79 -7.95 -1.20 0.46
N GLY A 80 -7.03 -1.58 1.35
CA GLY A 80 -5.94 -2.49 1.01
C GLY A 80 -6.46 -3.88 0.57
N ILE A 81 -7.44 -4.43 1.28
CA ILE A 81 -8.05 -5.73 0.94
C ILE A 81 -8.75 -5.65 -0.42
N ASP A 82 -9.54 -4.61 -0.65
CA ASP A 82 -10.24 -4.39 -1.91
C ASP A 82 -9.27 -4.25 -3.08
N PHE A 83 -8.15 -3.54 -2.87
CA PHE A 83 -7.08 -3.46 -3.85
C PHE A 83 -6.49 -4.83 -4.21
N VAL A 84 -6.21 -5.69 -3.21
CA VAL A 84 -5.69 -7.05 -3.46
C VAL A 84 -6.70 -7.87 -4.27
N LEU A 85 -7.98 -7.81 -3.92
CA LEU A 85 -9.03 -8.62 -4.54
C LEU A 85 -9.42 -8.14 -5.94
N ASN A 86 -9.34 -6.83 -6.19
CA ASN A 86 -9.86 -6.18 -7.40
C ASN A 86 -8.79 -5.39 -8.19
N LYS A 87 -7.51 -5.77 -8.04
CA LYS A 87 -6.35 -5.03 -8.53
C LYS A 87 -6.46 -4.56 -9.99
N GLU A 88 -6.76 -5.47 -10.92
CA GLU A 88 -6.84 -5.16 -12.36
C GLU A 88 -7.92 -4.14 -12.69
N LYS A 89 -9.09 -4.27 -12.06
CA LYS A 89 -10.23 -3.37 -12.23
C LYS A 89 -9.91 -1.97 -11.69
N LEU A 90 -9.38 -1.88 -10.48
CA LEU A 90 -9.09 -0.60 -9.81
C LEU A 90 -7.98 0.19 -10.52
N ILE A 91 -6.95 -0.50 -11.02
CA ILE A 91 -5.87 0.12 -11.80
C ILE A 91 -6.43 0.71 -13.10
N THR A 92 -7.36 0.02 -13.77
CA THR A 92 -7.97 0.49 -15.02
C THR A 92 -8.86 1.73 -14.78
N GLU A 93 -9.65 1.73 -13.69
CA GLU A 93 -10.49 2.86 -13.30
C GLU A 93 -9.68 4.10 -12.92
N ALA A 94 -8.54 3.91 -12.23
CA ALA A 94 -7.64 4.99 -11.85
C ALA A 94 -6.98 5.69 -13.06
N MET A 95 -6.68 4.94 -14.12
CA MET A 95 -6.15 5.50 -15.37
C MET A 95 -7.22 6.20 -16.23
N GLY A 96 -8.51 5.90 -16.00
CA GLY A 96 -9.64 6.44 -16.76
C GLY A 96 -10.13 7.84 -16.33
N GLY A 97 -9.46 8.52 -15.39
CA GLY A 97 -9.79 9.90 -15.01
C GLY A 97 -11.06 10.09 -14.17
N GLY A 98 -11.62 9.01 -13.62
CA GLY A 98 -12.77 9.08 -12.71
C GLY A 98 -12.43 9.75 -11.38
N ALA A 99 -13.44 10.32 -10.71
CA ALA A 99 -13.34 10.95 -9.39
C ALA A 99 -13.14 9.92 -8.26
N SER A 100 -12.10 9.09 -8.37
CA SER A 100 -11.75 8.13 -7.35
C SER A 100 -11.40 8.86 -6.04
N PRO A 101 -11.88 8.41 -4.87
CA PRO A 101 -11.38 8.89 -3.58
C PRO A 101 -9.93 8.43 -3.34
N TYR A 102 -9.40 7.54 -4.19
CA TYR A 102 -8.09 6.92 -4.08
C TYR A 102 -7.12 7.53 -5.09
N ARG A 103 -5.92 7.86 -4.63
CA ARG A 103 -4.78 8.08 -5.52
C ARG A 103 -3.84 6.90 -5.38
N PHE A 104 -3.69 6.15 -6.47
CA PHE A 104 -2.76 5.03 -6.55
C PHE A 104 -1.42 5.52 -7.07
N TYR A 105 -0.36 5.11 -6.40
CA TYR A 105 1.00 5.24 -6.89
C TYR A 105 1.55 3.83 -7.10
N LEU A 106 1.76 3.50 -8.38
CA LEU A 106 2.36 2.25 -8.83
C LEU A 106 3.82 2.53 -9.20
N SER A 107 4.69 1.55 -8.99
CA SER A 107 6.08 1.56 -9.47
C SER A 107 6.16 1.41 -10.99
#